data_AF-X0TT76-F1
#
_entry.id   AF-X0TT76-F1
#
_cell.length_a   1.000
_cell.length_b   1.000
_cell.length_c   1.000
_cell.angle_alpha   90.00
_cell.angle_beta   90.00
_cell.angle_gamma   90.00
#
_symmetry.space_group_name_H-M   'P 1'
#
loop_
_entity.id
_entity.type
_entity.pdbx_description
1 polymer ?
#
loop_
_entity_poly.entity_id
_entity_poly.type
_entity_poly.pdbx_seq_one_letter_code
_entity_poly.pdbx_strand_id
1 'polypeptide(L)'
;AVPSLRLEDQQFNSVYLDLKAQLATNEVSGLVLREDVSYLESALETTQTVLQTKRVYLIEVQTELERFAREISISKGFYSSLASRLQEANIARAETAAAIRIIESPVMPTSPIGPNKKMNVAVAGVLGLFVGVLLAFFVHWLFYAEKKEQMGKPLPPVHGEPSN
;
A
#
# COMPACT_ATOMS: atom_id res chain seq x y z
N ALA A 1 -121.05 -58.77 23.11
CA ALA A 1 -119.84 -59.53 23.49
C ALA A 1 -118.72 -59.12 22.55
N VAL A 2 -117.78 -58.30 23.02
CA VAL A 2 -116.60 -57.89 22.24
C VAL A 2 -115.42 -58.75 22.74
N PRO A 3 -114.66 -59.42 21.86
CA PRO A 3 -113.52 -60.21 22.29
C PRO A 3 -112.42 -59.27 22.77
N SER A 4 -111.93 -59.50 24.00
CA SER A 4 -110.81 -58.77 24.58
C SER A 4 -109.55 -59.07 23.78
N LEU A 5 -109.11 -58.10 22.97
CA LEU A 5 -107.76 -58.07 22.42
C LEU A 5 -106.77 -58.06 23.60
N ARG A 6 -106.14 -59.20 23.85
CA ARG A 6 -104.97 -59.26 24.71
C ARG A 6 -103.89 -58.46 24.00
N LEU A 7 -103.41 -57.41 24.64
CA LEU A 7 -102.21 -56.73 24.18
C LEU A 7 -101.07 -57.76 24.25
N GLU A 8 -100.64 -58.25 23.09
CA GLU A 8 -99.31 -58.84 22.97
C GLU A 8 -98.33 -57.84 23.57
N ASP A 9 -97.61 -58.31 24.58
CA ASP A 9 -96.59 -57.59 25.33
C ASP A 9 -95.73 -56.78 24.35
N GLN A 10 -95.80 -55.44 24.43
CA GLN A 10 -94.94 -54.59 23.64
C GLN A 10 -93.51 -54.85 24.10
N GLN A 11 -92.82 -55.76 23.43
CA GLN A 11 -91.39 -55.89 23.57
C GLN A 11 -90.79 -54.58 23.10
N PHE A 12 -90.50 -53.71 24.08
CA PHE A 12 -89.80 -52.46 23.86
C PHE A 12 -88.60 -52.78 22.97
N ASN A 13 -88.49 -52.11 21.82
CA ASN A 13 -87.40 -52.34 20.89
C ASN A 13 -86.09 -51.88 21.54
N SER A 14 -85.48 -52.77 22.33
CA SER A 14 -84.24 -52.54 23.07
C SER A 14 -83.07 -52.29 22.12
N VAL A 15 -83.09 -52.92 20.94
CA VAL A 15 -82.12 -52.72 19.86
C VAL A 15 -82.17 -51.27 19.35
N TYR A 16 -83.35 -50.67 19.20
CA TYR A 16 -83.47 -49.26 18.81
C TYR A 16 -82.90 -48.31 19.88
N LEU A 17 -83.20 -48.57 21.17
CA LEU A 17 -82.69 -47.75 22.26
C LEU A 17 -81.17 -47.86 22.40
N ASP A 18 -80.62 -49.07 22.28
CA ASP A 18 -79.19 -49.33 22.27
C ASP A 18 -78.51 -48.66 21.07
N LEU A 19 -79.05 -48.80 19.86
CA LEU A 19 -78.52 -48.13 18.67
C LEU A 19 -78.54 -46.60 18.81
N LYS A 20 -79.61 -46.04 19.40
CA LYS A 20 -79.70 -44.61 19.67
C LYS A 20 -78.66 -44.15 20.71
N ALA A 21 -78.43 -44.96 21.75
CA ALA A 21 -77.40 -44.69 22.75
C ALA A 21 -75.99 -44.78 22.16
N GLN A 22 -75.73 -45.78 21.31
CA GLN A 22 -74.48 -45.93 20.58
C GLN A 22 -74.25 -44.76 19.61
N LEU A 23 -75.28 -44.32 18.88
CA LEU A 23 -75.19 -43.15 18.01
C LEU A 23 -74.82 -41.89 18.80
N ALA A 24 -75.49 -41.63 19.91
CA ALA A 24 -75.19 -40.47 20.76
C ALA A 24 -73.75 -40.53 21.32
N THR A 25 -73.30 -41.72 21.72
CA THR A 25 -71.93 -41.94 22.22
C THR A 25 -70.89 -41.73 21.12
N ASN A 26 -71.18 -42.17 19.90
CA ASN A 26 -70.30 -41.97 18.73
C ASN A 26 -70.26 -40.50 18.30
N GLU A 27 -71.39 -39.79 18.32
CA GLU A 27 -71.44 -38.35 18.06
C GLU A 27 -70.58 -37.57 19.07
N VAL A 28 -70.71 -37.87 20.37
CA VAL A 28 -69.88 -37.26 21.41
C VAL A 28 -68.39 -37.59 21.19
N SER A 29 -68.07 -38.84 20.89
CA SER A 29 -66.69 -39.26 20.62
C SER A 29 -66.10 -38.53 19.40
N GLY A 30 -66.91 -38.32 18.36
CA GLY A 30 -66.53 -37.54 17.18
C GLY A 30 -66.30 -36.07 17.48
N LEU A 31 -67.08 -35.48 18.40
CA LEU A 31 -66.89 -34.10 18.85
C LEU A 31 -65.59 -33.93 19.64
N VAL A 32 -65.33 -34.82 20.61
CA VAL A 32 -64.08 -34.79 21.40
C VAL A 32 -62.88 -34.97 20.50
N LEU A 33 -62.91 -35.93 19.57
CA LEU A 33 -61.81 -36.16 18.66
C LEU A 33 -61.54 -34.95 17.76
N ARG A 34 -62.60 -34.22 17.36
CA ARG A 34 -62.47 -32.98 16.59
C ARG A 34 -61.85 -31.85 17.41
N GLU A 35 -62.20 -31.74 18.69
CA GLU A 35 -61.57 -30.78 19.61
C GLU A 35 -60.08 -31.08 19.78
N ASP A 36 -59.73 -32.36 20.01
CA ASP A 36 -58.35 -32.81 20.13
C ASP A 36 -57.54 -32.47 18.87
N VAL A 37 -58.10 -32.72 17.68
CA VAL A 37 -57.46 -32.36 16.40
C VAL A 37 -57.23 -30.86 16.30
N SER A 38 -58.23 -30.04 16.64
CA SER A 38 -58.08 -28.57 16.62
C SER A 38 -57.01 -28.07 17.61
N TYR A 39 -56.92 -28.70 18.78
CA TYR A 39 -55.88 -28.40 19.76
C TYR A 39 -54.49 -28.79 19.24
N LEU A 40 -54.35 -29.99 18.68
CA LEU A 40 -53.10 -30.49 18.08
C LEU A 40 -52.65 -29.61 16.90
N GLU A 41 -53.56 -29.15 16.06
CA GLU A 41 -53.25 -28.21 14.97
C GLU A 41 -52.70 -26.88 15.51
N SER A 42 -53.33 -26.33 16.55
CA SER A 42 -52.86 -25.10 17.21
C SER A 42 -51.48 -25.28 17.87
N ALA A 43 -51.27 -26.42 18.54
CA ALA A 43 -49.98 -26.77 19.13
C ALA A 43 -48.88 -26.97 18.07
N LEU A 44 -49.24 -27.52 16.91
CA LEU A 44 -48.33 -27.67 15.79
C LEU A 44 -47.94 -26.33 15.20
N GLU A 45 -48.90 -25.41 15.01
CA GLU A 45 -48.65 -24.06 14.51
C GLU A 45 -47.70 -23.28 15.43
N THR A 46 -47.97 -23.28 16.74
CA THR A 46 -47.08 -22.63 17.73
C THR A 46 -45.68 -23.26 17.71
N THR A 47 -45.57 -24.58 17.59
CA THR A 47 -44.26 -25.24 17.48
C THR A 47 -43.53 -24.85 16.19
N GLN A 48 -44.24 -24.79 15.06
CA GLN A 48 -43.67 -24.37 13.79
C GLN A 48 -43.17 -22.92 13.85
N THR A 49 -43.95 -21.99 14.40
CA THR A 49 -43.54 -20.59 14.53
C THR A 49 -42.28 -20.45 15.39
N VAL A 50 -42.22 -21.12 16.55
CA VAL A 50 -41.02 -21.15 17.41
C VAL A 50 -39.81 -21.72 16.66
N LEU A 51 -39.99 -22.79 15.88
CA LEU A 51 -38.90 -23.36 15.07
C LEU A 51 -38.42 -22.38 14.00
N GLN A 52 -39.33 -21.67 13.32
CA GLN A 52 -38.95 -20.66 12.33
C GLN A 52 -38.16 -19.51 12.98
N THR A 53 -38.62 -18.99 14.12
CA THR A 53 -37.90 -17.95 14.87
C THR A 53 -36.51 -18.42 15.29
N LYS A 54 -36.39 -19.65 15.80
CA LYS A 54 -35.08 -20.22 16.17
C LYS A 54 -34.17 -20.40 14.96
N ARG A 55 -34.68 -20.78 13.80
CA ARG A 55 -33.89 -20.89 12.56
C ARG A 55 -33.32 -19.54 12.13
N VAL A 56 -34.15 -18.49 12.14
CA VAL A 56 -33.71 -17.13 11.82
C VAL A 56 -32.63 -16.67 12.80
N TYR A 57 -32.86 -16.87 14.10
CA TYR A 57 -31.87 -16.54 15.14
C TYR A 57 -30.55 -17.31 14.96
N LEU A 58 -30.60 -18.61 14.64
CA LEU A 58 -29.39 -19.39 14.35
C LEU A 58 -28.64 -18.88 13.13
N ILE A 59 -29.33 -18.43 12.09
CA ILE A 59 -28.69 -17.83 10.90
C ILE A 59 -28.00 -16.51 11.28
N GLU A 60 -28.66 -15.67 12.06
CA GLU A 60 -28.11 -14.41 12.55
C GLU A 60 -26.83 -14.64 13.38
N VAL A 61 -26.88 -15.55 14.35
CA VAL A 61 -25.72 -15.91 15.19
C VAL A 61 -24.57 -16.49 14.34
N GLN A 62 -24.87 -17.36 13.37
CA GLN A 62 -23.82 -17.90 12.48
C GLN A 62 -23.17 -16.80 11.63
N THR A 63 -23.98 -15.89 11.09
CA THR A 63 -23.48 -14.76 10.29
C THR A 63 -22.56 -13.86 11.13
N GLU A 64 -22.93 -13.61 12.38
CA GLU A 64 -22.14 -12.82 13.29
C GLU A 64 -20.83 -13.53 13.70
N LEU A 65 -20.87 -14.84 13.93
CA LEU A 65 -19.65 -15.64 14.17
C LEU A 65 -18.70 -15.59 12.97
N GLU A 66 -19.21 -15.71 11.75
CA GLU A 66 -18.40 -15.59 10.54
C GLU A 66 -17.79 -14.19 10.39
N ARG A 67 -18.54 -13.14 10.73
CA ARG A 67 -18.02 -11.77 10.77
C ARG A 67 -16.87 -11.66 11.76
N PHE A 68 -17.05 -12.13 13.00
CA PHE A 68 -15.98 -12.10 14.00
C PHE A 68 -14.76 -12.93 13.59
N ALA A 69 -14.96 -14.11 13.01
CA ALA A 69 -13.86 -14.93 12.51
C ALA A 69 -13.05 -14.20 11.42
N ARG A 70 -13.74 -13.47 10.54
CA ARG A 70 -13.12 -12.63 9.51
C ARG A 70 -12.33 -11.47 10.11
N GLU A 71 -12.88 -10.77 11.10
CA GLU A 71 -12.20 -9.68 11.82
C GLU A 71 -10.95 -10.15 12.55
N ILE A 72 -11.02 -11.31 13.21
CA ILE A 72 -9.87 -11.96 13.85
C ILE A 72 -8.81 -12.32 12.80
N SER A 73 -9.21 -12.88 11.66
CA SER A 73 -8.30 -13.23 10.57
C SER A 73 -7.56 -12.01 10.02
N ILE A 74 -8.28 -10.92 9.74
CA ILE A 74 -7.71 -9.64 9.29
C ILE A 74 -6.73 -9.10 10.33
N SER A 75 -7.12 -9.08 11.61
CA SER A 75 -6.27 -8.57 12.69
C SER A 75 -4.99 -9.38 12.85
N LYS A 76 -5.07 -10.71 12.77
CA LYS A 76 -3.90 -11.60 12.78
C LYS A 76 -3.00 -11.35 11.57
N GLY A 77 -3.57 -11.17 10.37
CA GLY A 77 -2.82 -10.84 9.17
C GLY A 77 -2.09 -9.50 9.28
N PHE A 78 -2.76 -8.47 9.81
CA PHE A 78 -2.15 -7.16 10.06
C PHE A 78 -1.01 -7.26 11.09
N TYR A 79 -1.22 -7.97 12.19
CA TYR A 79 -0.19 -8.21 13.20
C TYR A 79 1.03 -8.92 12.60
N SER A 80 0.83 -9.97 11.82
CA SER A 80 1.92 -10.70 11.16
C SER A 80 2.69 -9.80 10.18
N SER A 81 2.01 -8.96 9.41
CA SER A 81 2.63 -7.99 8.49
C SER A 81 3.46 -6.96 9.25
N LEU A 82 2.92 -6.43 10.36
CA LEU A 82 3.63 -5.48 11.21
C LEU A 82 4.86 -6.12 11.85
N ALA A 83 4.75 -7.37 12.32
CA ALA A 83 5.87 -8.13 12.86
C ALA A 83 6.97 -8.36 11.81
N SER A 84 6.60 -8.69 10.56
CA SER A 84 7.56 -8.82 9.45
C SER A 84 8.29 -7.51 9.18
N ARG A 85 7.55 -6.40 9.06
CA ARG A 85 8.13 -5.07 8.82
C ARG A 85 9.04 -4.62 9.95
N LEU A 86 8.67 -4.92 11.20
CA LEU A 86 9.53 -4.65 12.36
C LEU A 86 10.83 -5.46 12.27
N GLN A 87 10.75 -6.73 11.90
CA GLN A 87 11.92 -7.58 11.71
C GLN A 87 12.81 -7.08 10.58
N GLU A 88 12.24 -6.73 9.43
CA GLU A 88 12.96 -6.11 8.30
C GLU A 88 13.64 -4.81 8.72
N ALA A 89 12.94 -3.94 9.46
CA ALA A 89 13.51 -2.69 9.97
C ALA A 89 14.65 -2.93 10.98
N ASN A 90 14.54 -3.96 11.83
CA ASN A 90 15.59 -4.35 12.76
C ASN A 90 16.83 -4.88 12.02
N ILE A 91 16.63 -5.69 10.97
CA ILE A 91 17.72 -6.16 10.11
C ILE A 91 18.41 -4.97 9.42
N ALA A 92 17.65 -4.07 8.80
CA ALA A 92 18.19 -2.87 8.15
C ALA A 92 18.95 -1.97 9.14
N ARG A 93 18.46 -1.83 10.38
CA ARG A 93 19.17 -1.13 11.46
C ARG A 93 20.47 -1.84 11.86
N ALA A 94 20.46 -3.16 11.96
CA ALA A 94 21.66 -3.92 12.28
C ALA A 94 22.71 -3.87 11.13
N GLU A 95 22.27 -3.90 9.88
CA GLU A 95 23.14 -3.72 8.70
C GLU A 95 23.77 -2.33 8.66
N THR A 96 22.99 -1.28 8.91
CA THR A 96 23.49 0.11 8.97
C THR A 96 24.33 0.39 10.23
N ALA A 97 24.05 -0.29 11.34
CA ALA A 97 24.83 -0.24 12.57
C ALA A 97 26.07 -1.15 12.53
N ALA A 98 26.36 -1.83 11.42
CA ALA A 98 27.66 -2.46 11.21
C ALA A 98 28.72 -1.36 11.33
N ALA A 99 29.37 -1.33 12.49
CA ALA A 99 30.41 -0.35 12.80
C ALA A 99 31.40 -0.34 11.64
N ILE A 100 31.50 0.80 10.96
CA ILE A 100 32.46 1.01 9.88
C ILE A 100 33.84 0.73 10.49
N ARG A 101 34.35 -0.48 10.30
CA ARG A 101 35.67 -0.86 10.79
C ARG A 101 36.63 -0.24 9.81
N ILE A 102 37.30 0.83 10.22
CA ILE A 102 38.38 1.44 9.47
C ILE A 102 39.47 0.37 9.33
N ILE A 103 39.52 -0.32 8.18
CA ILE A 103 40.48 -1.40 7.91
C ILE A 103 41.87 -0.81 7.70
N GLU A 104 41.94 0.39 7.12
CA GLU A 104 43.18 1.13 6.92
C GLU A 104 42.96 2.62 7.15
N SER A 105 43.92 3.24 7.84
CA SER A 105 43.97 4.70 7.99
C SER A 105 44.22 5.34 6.62
N PRO A 106 43.61 6.49 6.29
CA PRO A 106 43.81 7.15 5.01
C PRO A 106 45.30 7.45 4.78
N VAL A 107 45.88 6.82 3.74
CA VAL A 107 47.28 7.06 3.35
C VAL A 107 47.36 8.44 2.71
N MET A 108 48.13 9.34 3.33
CA MET A 108 48.40 10.65 2.74
C MET A 108 49.23 10.45 1.45
N PRO A 109 48.85 11.10 0.33
CA PRO A 109 49.63 11.01 -0.90
C PRO A 109 51.03 11.59 -0.66
N THR A 110 52.06 10.76 -0.83
CA THR A 110 53.48 11.14 -0.68
C THR A 110 53.97 12.07 -1.79
N SER A 111 53.24 12.14 -2.90
CA SER A 111 53.51 13.06 -4.00
C SER A 111 52.30 13.96 -4.26
N PRO A 112 52.49 15.27 -4.46
CA PRO A 112 51.41 16.16 -4.84
C PRO A 112 50.77 15.69 -6.16
N ILE A 113 49.47 15.43 -6.12
CA ILE A 113 48.59 15.20 -7.29
C ILE A 113 48.22 16.52 -8.01
N GLY A 114 48.71 17.65 -7.51
CA GLY A 114 48.52 18.98 -8.08
C GLY A 114 49.54 19.33 -9.18
N PRO A 115 49.33 20.44 -9.91
CA PRO A 115 50.00 20.69 -11.19
C PRO A 115 51.52 20.73 -11.06
N ASN A 116 52.20 20.21 -12.09
CA ASN A 116 53.66 20.15 -12.20
C ASN A 116 54.29 21.55 -12.25
N LYS A 117 54.43 22.20 -11.08
CA LYS A 117 54.93 23.59 -10.95
C LYS A 117 56.25 23.82 -11.67
N LYS A 118 57.16 22.83 -11.62
CA LYS A 118 58.45 22.88 -12.33
C LYS A 118 58.28 23.03 -13.85
N MET A 119 57.33 22.29 -14.43
CA MET A 119 57.04 22.33 -15.86
C MET A 119 56.39 23.65 -16.25
N ASN A 120 55.42 24.13 -15.46
CA ASN A 120 54.76 25.41 -15.72
C ASN A 120 55.74 26.60 -15.68
N VAL A 121 56.67 26.61 -14.71
CA VAL A 121 57.70 27.66 -14.60
C VAL A 121 58.69 27.58 -15.76
N ALA A 122 59.11 26.39 -16.16
CA ALA A 122 60.00 26.22 -17.31
C ALA A 122 59.34 26.72 -18.61
N VAL A 123 58.08 26.37 -18.86
CA VAL A 123 57.32 26.82 -20.02
C VAL A 123 57.15 28.34 -20.02
N ALA A 124 56.78 28.93 -18.88
CA ALA A 124 56.66 30.38 -18.74
C ALA A 124 57.98 31.12 -18.98
N GLY A 125 59.11 30.59 -18.50
CA GLY A 125 60.43 31.17 -18.71
C GLY A 125 60.84 31.16 -20.19
N VAL A 126 60.63 30.05 -20.89
CA VAL A 126 60.94 29.94 -22.33
C VAL A 126 60.05 30.87 -23.17
N LEU A 127 58.75 30.89 -22.90
CA LEU A 127 57.81 31.80 -23.58
C LEU A 127 58.15 33.28 -23.32
N GLY A 128 58.47 33.65 -22.09
CA GLY A 128 58.85 35.01 -21.73
C GLY A 128 60.13 35.46 -22.44
N LEU A 129 61.15 34.60 -22.51
CA LEU A 129 62.39 34.88 -23.23
C LEU A 129 62.12 35.04 -24.73
N PHE A 130 61.33 34.14 -25.32
CA PHE A 130 60.99 34.19 -26.74
C PHE A 130 60.28 35.50 -27.12
N VAL A 131 59.27 35.90 -26.34
CA VAL A 131 58.55 37.17 -26.53
C VAL A 131 59.48 38.37 -26.30
N GLY A 132 60.34 38.33 -25.28
CA GLY A 132 61.30 39.39 -24.99
C GLY A 132 62.29 39.64 -26.15
N VAL A 133 62.79 38.56 -26.76
CA VAL A 133 63.68 38.65 -27.94
C VAL A 133 62.93 39.24 -29.14
N LEU A 134 61.71 38.76 -29.41
CA LEU A 134 60.88 39.31 -30.49
C LEU A 134 60.59 40.80 -30.31
N LEU A 135 60.24 41.23 -29.10
CA LEU A 135 60.02 42.65 -28.78
C LEU A 135 61.29 43.48 -28.94
N ALA A 136 62.45 42.97 -28.51
CA ALA A 136 63.72 43.68 -28.68
C ALA A 136 64.04 43.94 -30.16
N PHE A 137 63.85 42.93 -31.02
CA PHE A 137 64.01 43.09 -32.47
C PHE A 137 62.98 44.04 -33.08
N PHE A 138 61.71 43.95 -32.66
CA PHE A 138 60.64 44.82 -33.15
C PHE A 138 60.89 46.29 -32.80
N VAL A 139 61.29 46.56 -31.55
CA VAL A 139 61.66 47.89 -31.08
C VAL A 139 62.88 48.42 -31.81
N HIS A 140 63.91 47.58 -31.99
CA HIS A 140 65.08 47.96 -32.78
C HIS A 140 64.71 48.32 -34.22
N TRP A 141 63.81 47.57 -34.87
CA TRP A 141 63.36 47.85 -36.23
C TRP A 141 62.66 49.22 -36.33
N LEU A 142 61.78 49.56 -35.39
CA LEU A 142 61.11 50.87 -35.35
C LEU A 142 62.11 52.03 -35.20
N PHE A 143 63.01 51.96 -34.21
CA PHE A 143 64.00 53.03 -33.99
C PHE A 143 65.08 53.10 -35.09
N TYR A 144 65.40 51.97 -35.73
CA TYR A 144 66.33 51.95 -36.86
C TYR A 144 65.72 52.60 -38.12
N ALA A 145 64.40 52.50 -38.31
CA ALA A 145 63.70 53.16 -39.41
C ALA A 145 63.76 54.69 -39.30
N GLU A 146 63.51 55.25 -38.10
CA GLU A 146 63.58 56.70 -37.86
C GLU A 146 65.00 57.27 -38.04
N LYS A 147 66.03 56.52 -37.60
CA LYS A 147 67.43 56.96 -37.73
C LYS A 147 67.91 56.99 -39.19
N LYS A 148 67.31 56.18 -40.07
CA LYS A 148 67.64 56.14 -41.50
C LYS A 148 67.17 57.40 -42.24
N GLU A 149 66.08 58.05 -41.80
CA GLU A 149 65.60 59.30 -42.39
C GLU A 149 66.48 60.52 -42.04
N GLN A 150 67.14 60.51 -40.88
CA GLN A 150 68.01 61.62 -40.46
C GLN A 150 69.40 61.59 -41.10
N MET A 151 69.90 60.42 -41.49
CA MET A 151 71.17 60.29 -42.23
C MET A 151 71.06 60.59 -43.74
N GLY A 152 69.86 60.90 -44.25
CA GLY A 152 69.61 61.26 -45.65
C GLY A 152 69.55 62.77 -45.94
N LYS A 153 69.69 63.66 -44.95
CA LYS A 153 69.67 65.12 -45.16
C LYS A 153 71.10 65.65 -45.39
N PRO A 154 71.38 66.36 -46.51
CA PRO A 154 72.70 66.90 -46.79
C PRO A 154 73.11 67.98 -45.75
N LEU A 155 74.38 67.96 -45.35
CA LEU A 155 74.99 68.94 -44.44
C LEU A 155 74.72 70.38 -44.92
N PRO A 156 74.42 71.35 -44.02
CA PRO A 156 74.33 72.75 -44.40
C PRO A 156 75.68 73.26 -44.94
N PRO A 157 75.70 74.06 -46.02
CA PRO A 157 76.93 74.51 -46.64
C PRO A 157 77.74 75.42 -45.71
N VAL A 158 79.04 75.14 -45.59
CA VAL A 158 80.01 76.03 -44.93
C VAL A 158 80.18 77.25 -45.85
N HIS A 159 79.58 78.37 -45.48
CA HIS A 159 79.84 79.67 -46.12
C HIS A 159 81.01 80.36 -45.42
N GLY A 160 82.02 80.75 -46.22
CA GLY A 160 82.97 81.80 -45.86
C GLY A 160 84.44 81.46 -46.08
N GLU A 161 84.87 81.32 -47.34
CA GLU A 161 86.14 81.97 -47.71
C GLU A 161 85.92 83.49 -47.63
N PRO A 162 86.93 84.22 -47.16
CA PRO A 162 87.38 85.32 -48.00
C PRO A 162 88.89 85.32 -48.24
N SER A 163 89.20 85.73 -49.47
CA SER A 163 90.47 86.16 -50.03
C SER A 163 91.33 87.01 -49.10
N ASN A 164 92.61 86.66 -49.02
CA ASN A 164 93.75 87.50 -49.45
C ASN A 164 95.05 86.68 -49.39
#